data_AF-A0A2J6PEZ3-F1
#
_entry.id   AF-A0A2J6PEZ3-F1
#
_cell.length_a   1.000
_cell.length_b   1.000
_cell.length_c   1.000
_cell.angle_alpha   90.00
_cell.angle_beta   90.00
_cell.angle_gamma   90.00
#
_symmetry.space_group_name_H-M   'P 1'
#
loop_
_entity.id
_entity.type
_entity.pdbx_description
1 polymer ?
#
loop_
_entity_poly.entity_id
_entity_poly.type
_entity_poly.pdbx_seq_one_letter_code
_entity_poly.pdbx_strand_id
1 'polypeptide(L)'
;MSASLRVGTRFCTLFNLTIHLLATFSVACIVFVVSGHSIFVQLGVEGTTYRRPFPFTVEIEAKTIVAISHAIRDPSYDCPIQDVTSDYIACNGGSSQPTTPSSDIINVKAGDTIQATWRHTLTSESLWTMASTRQRIQEY
;
A
#
# COMPACT_ATOMS: atom_id res chain seq x y z
N MET A 1 -16.50 -65.30 -36.41
CA MET A 1 -15.38 -64.43 -35.98
C MET A 1 -15.71 -63.97 -34.56
N SER A 2 -14.85 -64.28 -33.59
CA SER A 2 -15.05 -64.00 -32.17
C SER A 2 -14.32 -62.72 -31.77
N ALA A 3 -14.94 -61.87 -30.95
CA ALA A 3 -14.22 -61.01 -30.01
C ALA A 3 -15.08 -60.73 -28.77
N SER A 4 -14.46 -61.00 -27.62
CA SER A 4 -14.97 -60.88 -26.25
C SER A 4 -14.72 -59.47 -25.70
N LEU A 5 -15.70 -58.89 -25.00
CA LEU A 5 -15.59 -57.61 -24.31
C LEU A 5 -14.95 -57.82 -22.92
N ARG A 6 -13.73 -57.30 -22.71
CA ARG A 6 -13.13 -57.16 -21.37
C ARG A 6 -13.38 -55.75 -20.83
N VAL A 7 -14.17 -55.64 -19.77
CA VAL A 7 -14.33 -54.40 -18.97
C VAL A 7 -13.06 -54.19 -18.15
N GLY A 8 -12.29 -53.16 -18.48
CA GLY A 8 -11.06 -52.78 -17.79
C GLY A 8 -11.31 -51.88 -16.57
N THR A 9 -10.79 -52.31 -15.43
CA THR A 9 -10.81 -51.72 -14.08
C THR A 9 -10.07 -50.37 -13.91
N ARG A 10 -10.00 -49.52 -14.93
CA ARG A 10 -9.22 -48.26 -14.88
C ARG A 10 -10.03 -46.98 -14.60
N PHE A 11 -11.28 -47.10 -14.16
CA PHE A 11 -12.15 -45.94 -13.93
C PHE A 11 -12.19 -45.43 -12.48
N CYS A 12 -11.66 -46.18 -11.49
CA CYS A 12 -11.77 -45.81 -10.07
C CYS A 12 -10.58 -45.03 -9.47
N THR A 13 -9.42 -44.95 -10.12
CA THR A 13 -8.24 -44.27 -9.54
C THR A 13 -8.09 -42.81 -9.95
N LEU A 14 -8.79 -42.36 -11.00
CA LEU A 14 -8.72 -40.97 -11.48
C LEU A 14 -9.62 -39.98 -10.72
N PHE A 15 -10.57 -40.47 -9.91
CA PHE A 15 -11.45 -39.60 -9.12
C PHE A 15 -10.89 -39.26 -7.73
N ASN A 16 -9.90 -40.01 -7.26
CA ASN A 16 -9.37 -39.87 -5.89
C ASN A 16 -8.09 -39.00 -5.82
N LEU A 17 -7.45 -38.72 -6.96
CA LEU A 17 -6.25 -37.86 -7.03
C LEU A 17 -6.60 -36.37 -7.25
N THR A 18 -7.78 -36.08 -7.80
CA THR A 18 -8.27 -34.71 -8.00
C THR A 18 -8.84 -34.07 -6.73
N ILE A 19 -9.27 -34.86 -5.74
CA ILE A 19 -9.85 -34.35 -4.49
C ILE A 19 -8.76 -33.97 -3.47
N HIS A 20 -7.59 -34.60 -3.50
CA HIS A 20 -6.45 -34.20 -2.65
C HIS A 20 -5.75 -32.92 -3.14
N LEU A 21 -5.84 -32.58 -4.43
CA LEU A 21 -5.16 -31.42 -5.00
C LEU A 21 -5.93 -30.10 -4.82
N LEU A 22 -7.22 -30.17 -4.46
CA LEU A 22 -8.06 -28.99 -4.21
C LEU A 22 -8.07 -28.55 -2.74
N ALA A 23 -7.68 -29.43 -1.82
CA ALA A 23 -7.68 -29.13 -0.38
C ALA A 23 -6.40 -28.42 0.10
N THR A 24 -5.34 -28.37 -0.70
CA THR A 24 -4.05 -27.73 -0.33
C THR A 24 -3.84 -26.34 -0.92
N PHE A 25 -4.75 -25.84 -1.77
CA PHE A 25 -4.64 -24.51 -2.37
C PHE A 25 -5.29 -23.37 -1.57
N SER A 26 -5.96 -23.65 -0.44
CA SER A 26 -6.67 -22.63 0.36
C SER A 26 -5.99 -22.22 1.68
N VAL A 27 -4.72 -22.56 1.91
CA VAL A 27 -3.95 -22.01 3.04
C VAL A 27 -2.87 -21.04 2.53
N ALA A 28 -3.31 -20.06 1.73
CA ALA A 28 -2.54 -18.86 1.43
C ALA A 28 -3.30 -17.60 1.89
N CYS A 29 -4.10 -17.70 2.95
CA CYS A 29 -4.37 -16.52 3.78
C CYS A 29 -3.15 -16.33 4.68
N ILE A 30 -2.05 -15.86 4.07
CA ILE A 30 -1.03 -15.15 4.83
C ILE A 30 -1.78 -13.97 5.43
N VAL A 31 -2.10 -14.05 6.71
CA VAL A 31 -2.48 -12.89 7.49
C VAL A 31 -1.20 -12.06 7.57
N PHE A 32 -0.98 -11.21 6.58
CA PHE A 32 -0.09 -10.08 6.77
C PHE A 32 -0.75 -9.27 7.88
N VAL A 33 -0.19 -9.34 9.09
CA VAL A 33 -0.50 -8.36 10.12
C VAL A 33 0.09 -7.07 9.60
N VAL A 34 -0.72 -6.34 8.82
CA VAL A 34 -0.38 -4.99 8.40
C VAL A 34 -0.34 -4.21 9.71
N SER A 35 0.81 -3.61 10.03
CA SER A 35 0.83 -2.61 11.10
C SER A 35 -0.29 -1.61 10.80
N GLY A 36 -1.22 -1.40 11.73
CA GLY A 36 -2.30 -0.42 11.55
C GLY A 36 -1.80 1.03 11.54
N HIS A 37 -0.50 1.23 11.81
CA HIS A 37 0.14 2.54 11.92
C HIS A 37 0.72 2.95 10.57
N SER A 38 0.39 4.15 10.12
CA SER A 38 0.85 4.63 8.83
C SER A 38 0.85 6.16 8.76
N ILE A 39 1.71 6.67 7.88
CA ILE A 39 1.84 8.09 7.54
C ILE A 39 1.57 8.25 6.04
N PHE A 40 0.78 9.27 5.69
CA PHE A 40 0.66 9.74 4.31
C PHE A 40 1.90 10.55 3.97
N VAL A 41 2.73 10.03 3.06
CA VAL A 41 4.09 10.57 2.82
C VAL A 41 4.28 11.20 1.46
N GLN A 42 3.39 10.94 0.50
CA GLN A 42 3.61 11.32 -0.89
C GLN A 42 2.31 11.42 -1.69
N LEU A 43 2.18 12.50 -2.45
CA LEU A 43 1.06 12.75 -3.36
C LEU A 43 1.53 12.64 -4.81
N GLY A 44 0.73 11.98 -5.64
CA GLY A 44 0.82 12.04 -7.10
C GLY A 44 -0.41 12.68 -7.71
N VAL A 45 -0.27 13.29 -8.88
CA VAL A 45 -1.34 13.93 -9.66
C VAL A 45 -1.20 13.48 -11.12
N GLU A 46 -2.25 12.90 -11.69
CA GLU A 46 -2.25 12.41 -13.09
C GLU A 46 -1.05 11.51 -13.44
N GLY A 47 -0.64 10.67 -12.48
CA GLY A 47 0.51 9.78 -12.61
C GLY A 47 1.88 10.41 -12.33
N THR A 48 1.97 11.74 -12.18
CA THR A 48 3.20 12.43 -11.76
C THR A 48 3.30 12.38 -10.23
N THR A 49 4.37 11.79 -9.72
CA THR A 49 4.62 11.67 -8.28
C THR A 49 5.49 12.82 -7.77
N TYR A 50 5.02 13.58 -6.78
CA TYR A 50 5.79 14.70 -6.22
C TYR A 50 6.79 14.21 -5.16
N ARG A 51 8.00 14.78 -5.23
CA ARG A 51 9.15 14.43 -4.39
C ARG A 51 9.85 15.70 -3.98
N ARG A 52 10.42 15.74 -2.76
CA ARG A 52 11.15 16.94 -2.35
C ARG A 52 12.36 17.16 -3.27
N PRO A 53 12.61 18.41 -3.72
CA PRO A 53 13.83 18.74 -4.44
C PRO A 53 15.05 18.42 -3.59
N PHE A 54 16.07 17.87 -4.22
CA PHE A 54 17.33 17.45 -3.61
C PHE A 54 18.03 18.57 -2.81
N PRO A 55 18.79 18.20 -1.77
CA PRO A 55 20.01 17.43 -1.93
C PRO A 55 20.02 16.14 -1.11
N PHE A 56 19.15 15.16 -1.40
CA PHE A 56 19.27 13.84 -0.76
C PHE A 56 18.54 12.73 -1.52
N THR A 57 19.21 12.09 -2.47
CA THR A 57 19.06 10.65 -2.66
C THR A 57 20.43 10.06 -2.38
N VAL A 58 20.59 9.60 -1.16
CA VAL A 58 21.77 8.85 -0.76
C VAL A 58 21.41 7.40 -1.04
N GLU A 59 21.84 6.91 -2.20
CA GLU A 59 21.91 5.47 -2.47
C GLU A 59 23.10 4.93 -1.69
N ILE A 60 22.88 4.52 -0.44
CA ILE A 60 23.83 3.65 0.26
C ILE A 60 23.24 2.24 0.14
N GLU A 61 23.98 1.35 -0.50
CA GLU A 61 23.76 -0.10 -0.52
C GLU A 61 22.34 -0.55 -0.88
N ALA A 62 21.89 -0.29 -2.12
CA ALA A 62 20.62 -0.79 -2.68
C ALA A 62 19.33 -0.35 -1.96
N LYS A 63 19.41 0.51 -0.93
CA LYS A 63 18.25 1.07 -0.24
C LYS A 63 17.81 2.37 -0.91
N THR A 64 16.87 2.29 -1.85
CA THR A 64 16.28 3.49 -2.46
C THR A 64 15.37 4.22 -1.46
N ILE A 65 15.96 5.17 -0.72
CA ILE A 65 15.19 6.14 0.08
C ILE A 65 14.61 7.17 -0.88
N VAL A 66 13.28 7.17 -1.01
CA VAL A 66 12.58 8.12 -1.88
C VAL A 66 12.50 9.46 -1.17
N ALA A 67 12.80 10.55 -1.87
CA ALA A 67 12.48 11.89 -1.39
C ALA A 67 10.96 12.05 -1.27
N ILE A 68 10.46 11.99 -0.04
CA ILE A 68 9.05 12.10 0.36
C ILE A 68 8.79 13.46 1.05
N SER A 69 7.56 13.69 1.53
CA SER A 69 7.17 14.86 2.33
C SER A 69 7.18 16.20 1.56
N HIS A 70 6.95 16.16 0.24
CA HIS A 70 6.77 17.38 -0.56
C HIS A 70 5.34 17.89 -0.42
N ALA A 71 5.19 19.13 0.05
CA ALA A 71 3.90 19.78 0.32
C ALA A 71 2.99 19.03 1.30
N ILE A 72 3.53 18.14 2.14
CA ILE A 72 2.79 17.37 3.14
C ILE A 72 3.30 17.76 4.53
N ARG A 73 2.37 17.84 5.49
CA ARG A 73 2.66 18.10 6.91
C ARG A 73 2.64 16.80 7.69
N ASP A 74 3.59 15.94 7.41
CA ASP A 74 3.71 14.62 8.02
C ASP A 74 4.42 14.66 9.38
N PRO A 75 3.99 13.85 10.35
CA PRO A 75 4.73 13.59 11.58
C PRO A 75 5.85 12.58 11.34
N SER A 76 6.86 12.55 12.23
CA SER A 76 7.88 11.50 12.24
C SER A 76 7.42 10.21 12.96
N TYR A 77 6.36 10.31 13.76
CA TYR A 77 5.75 9.21 14.50
C TYR A 77 4.37 8.87 13.93
N ASP A 78 4.06 7.58 13.82
CA ASP A 78 2.95 7.04 13.03
C ASP A 78 1.75 6.56 13.86
N CYS A 79 1.69 6.95 15.14
CA CYS A 79 0.55 6.61 15.99
C CYS A 79 -0.76 7.27 15.59
N PRO A 80 -1.90 6.66 15.90
CA PRO A 80 -3.20 7.24 15.59
C PRO A 80 -3.53 8.41 16.52
N ILE A 81 -4.26 9.39 15.98
CA ILE A 81 -5.08 10.31 16.79
C ILE A 81 -6.37 9.57 17.15
N GLN A 82 -6.64 9.41 18.45
CA GLN A 82 -7.78 8.61 18.94
C GLN A 82 -8.96 9.48 19.41
N ASP A 83 -8.69 10.71 19.82
CA ASP A 83 -9.72 11.67 20.24
C ASP A 83 -10.21 12.46 19.02
N VAL A 84 -11.42 12.14 18.56
CA VAL A 84 -12.07 12.81 17.43
C VAL A 84 -12.56 14.23 17.74
N THR A 85 -12.51 14.64 19.02
CA THR A 85 -12.85 16.01 19.44
C THR A 85 -11.65 16.93 19.50
N SER A 86 -10.44 16.39 19.34
CA SER A 86 -9.20 17.16 19.30
C SER A 86 -9.02 17.90 17.98
N ASP A 87 -8.49 19.12 18.04
CA ASP A 87 -8.08 19.88 16.84
C ASP A 87 -7.04 19.14 15.98
N TYR A 88 -6.29 18.20 16.57
CA TYR A 88 -5.30 17.39 15.86
C TYR A 88 -5.92 16.39 14.88
N ILE A 89 -7.24 16.16 14.91
CA ILE A 89 -7.92 15.34 13.90
C ILE A 89 -7.87 15.96 12.50
N ALA A 90 -7.69 17.29 12.40
CA ALA A 90 -7.69 17.99 11.12
C ALA A 90 -6.45 17.68 10.26
N CYS A 91 -5.26 17.79 10.86
CA CYS A 91 -3.98 17.71 10.15
C CYS A 91 -2.87 17.02 10.96
N ASN A 92 -3.22 16.21 11.97
CA ASN A 92 -2.29 15.72 12.98
C ASN A 92 -1.66 16.88 13.80
N GLY A 93 -0.80 16.57 14.78
CA GLY A 93 -0.10 17.59 15.58
C GLY A 93 0.03 17.28 17.06
N GLY A 94 0.25 18.35 17.82
CA GLY A 94 0.45 18.29 19.27
C GLY A 94 1.85 17.86 19.68
N SER A 95 2.08 17.78 20.99
CA SER A 95 3.38 17.38 21.54
C SER A 95 3.72 15.91 21.27
N SER A 96 2.70 15.05 21.13
CA SER A 96 2.87 13.63 20.86
C SER A 96 3.12 13.30 19.39
N GLN A 97 2.68 14.15 18.45
CA GLN A 97 2.84 13.93 17.00
C GLN A 97 3.13 15.24 16.24
N PRO A 98 4.30 15.88 16.50
CA PRO A 98 4.63 17.12 15.82
C PRO A 98 4.80 16.89 14.32
N THR A 99 4.08 17.66 13.52
CA THR A 99 4.20 17.66 12.06
C THR A 99 5.30 18.61 11.59
N THR A 100 5.96 18.29 10.47
CA THR A 100 6.92 19.20 9.86
C THR A 100 6.22 20.21 8.94
N PRO A 101 6.41 21.53 9.11
CA PRO A 101 5.88 22.50 8.16
C PRO A 101 6.50 22.34 6.77
N SER A 102 5.68 22.52 5.73
CA SER A 102 6.14 22.59 4.34
C SER A 102 5.66 23.89 3.70
N SER A 103 6.55 24.56 2.97
CA SER A 103 6.25 25.74 2.15
C SER A 103 5.94 25.40 0.69
N ASP A 104 6.08 24.12 0.32
CA ASP A 104 5.83 23.64 -1.04
C ASP A 104 4.32 23.60 -1.32
N ILE A 105 3.93 23.81 -2.58
CA ILE A 105 2.54 23.76 -3.04
C ILE A 105 2.45 22.84 -4.26
N ILE A 106 1.54 21.86 -4.23
CA ILE A 106 1.21 21.02 -5.37
C ILE A 106 -0.02 21.60 -6.06
N ASN A 107 0.13 22.00 -7.32
CA ASN A 107 -0.99 22.47 -8.14
C ASN A 107 -1.78 21.26 -8.64
N VAL A 108 -3.07 21.22 -8.30
CA VAL A 108 -4.03 20.19 -8.73
C VAL A 108 -5.20 20.89 -9.39
N LYS A 109 -5.61 20.44 -10.57
CA LYS A 109 -6.82 20.95 -11.23
C LYS A 109 -8.03 20.16 -10.76
N ALA A 110 -9.19 20.81 -10.74
CA ALA A 110 -10.44 20.09 -10.58
C ALA A 110 -10.59 19.09 -11.74
N GLY A 111 -11.11 17.90 -11.43
CA GLY A 111 -11.18 16.77 -12.37
C GLY A 111 -9.93 15.88 -12.40
N ASP A 112 -8.78 16.34 -11.90
CA ASP A 112 -7.55 15.53 -11.83
C ASP A 112 -7.72 14.34 -10.88
N THR A 113 -7.03 13.25 -11.16
CA THR A 113 -6.89 12.10 -10.29
C THR A 113 -5.62 12.21 -9.47
N ILE A 114 -5.78 12.30 -8.16
CA ILE A 114 -4.68 12.25 -7.20
C ILE A 114 -4.42 10.83 -6.71
N GLN A 115 -3.18 10.56 -6.30
CA GLN A 115 -2.75 9.32 -5.69
C GLN A 115 -2.06 9.60 -4.35
N ALA A 116 -2.69 9.23 -3.24
CA ALA A 116 -2.07 9.29 -1.93
C ALA A 116 -1.30 8.00 -1.63
N THR A 117 -0.06 8.12 -1.16
CA THR A 117 0.81 6.99 -0.82
C THR A 117 1.08 6.96 0.68
N TRP A 118 0.85 5.79 1.28
CA TRP A 118 0.96 5.55 2.71
C TRP A 118 2.09 4.57 3.02
N ARG A 119 2.89 4.88 4.06
CA ARG A 119 4.01 4.06 4.52
C ARG A 119 4.00 3.92 6.04
N HIS A 120 4.77 2.97 6.57
CA HIS A 120 4.85 2.77 8.01
C HIS A 120 5.66 3.91 8.65
N THR A 121 6.79 4.26 8.04
CA THR A 121 7.67 5.34 8.52
C THR A 121 8.21 6.17 7.35
N LEU A 122 8.77 7.35 7.66
CA LEU A 122 9.46 8.21 6.68
C LEU A 122 10.75 7.59 6.12
N THR A 123 11.30 6.58 6.79
CA THR A 123 12.53 5.87 6.39
C THR A 123 12.25 4.53 5.71
N SER A 124 10.97 4.20 5.51
CA SER A 124 10.54 2.99 4.81
C SER A 124 10.98 3.04 3.35
N GLU A 125 11.44 1.88 2.85
CA GLU A 125 11.89 1.74 1.46
C GLU A 125 10.75 1.99 0.47
N SER A 126 11.11 2.37 -0.76
CA SER A 126 10.13 2.64 -1.84
C SER A 126 9.17 1.46 -2.08
N LEU A 127 9.71 0.24 -1.99
CA LEU A 127 8.97 -1.01 -2.18
C LEU A 127 8.03 -1.32 -1.00
N TRP A 128 8.22 -0.69 0.16
CA TRP A 128 7.38 -0.87 1.34
C TRP A 128 6.23 0.15 1.39
N THR A 129 5.52 0.28 0.26
CA THR A 129 4.26 1.03 0.22
C THR A 129 3.17 0.17 0.85
N MET A 130 2.56 0.66 1.92
CA MET A 130 1.50 -0.07 2.63
C MET A 130 0.16 0.05 1.90
N ALA A 131 -0.16 1.24 1.43
CA ALA A 131 -1.38 1.50 0.70
C ALA A 131 -1.19 2.65 -0.30
N SER A 132 -1.96 2.58 -1.39
CA SER A 132 -2.09 3.69 -2.33
C SER A 132 -3.55 3.87 -2.69
N THR A 133 -4.06 5.08 -2.49
CA THR A 133 -5.47 5.41 -2.77
C THR A 133 -5.52 6.44 -3.89
N ARG A 134 -6.36 6.18 -4.89
CA ARG A 134 -6.62 7.13 -5.96
C ARG A 134 -7.97 7.79 -5.75
N GLN A 135 -8.01 9.10 -5.91
CA GLN A 135 -9.24 9.88 -5.79
C GLN A 135 -9.29 10.91 -6.90
N ARG A 136 -10.46 11.06 -7.53
CA ARG A 136 -10.72 12.15 -8.46
C ARG A 136 -11.11 13.38 -7.68
N ILE A 137 -10.45 14.51 -7.94
CA ILE A 137 -10.85 15.79 -7.37
C ILE A 137 -12.15 16.22 -8.02
N GLN A 138 -13.18 16.41 -7.20
CA GLN A 138 -14.48 16.82 -7.69
C GLN A 138 -14.42 18.27 -8.20
N GLU A 139 -15.05 18.50 -9.34
CA GLU A 139 -15.47 19.82 -9.77
C GLU A 139 -16.71 20.19 -8.95
N TYR A 140 -16.66 21.31 -8.22
CA TYR A 140 -17.79 21.87 -7.49
C TYR A 140 -18.45 22.97 -8.30
#